data_AF-A0A9J6DNQ4-F1
#
_entry.id   AF-A0A9J6DNQ4-F1
#
_cell.length_a   1.000
_cell.length_b   1.000
_cell.length_c   1.000
_cell.angle_alpha   90.00
_cell.angle_beta   90.00
_cell.angle_gamma   90.00
#
_symmetry.space_group_name_H-M   'P 1'
#
loop_
_entity.id
_entity.type
_entity.pdbx_description
1 polymer ?
#
loop_
_entity_poly.entity_id
_entity_poly.type
_entity_poly.pdbx_seq_one_letter_code
_entity_poly.pdbx_strand_id
1 'polypeptide(L)'
;MAMRGVTSLNINGRPHPVNVYVTVGEGTKKGVIHGIEPHTPSETIKASIRFRTQSVTLVDARMLGDSQSAVLTFFGDILPRYVYYRGGEKECIPFRNTVQFCRACGEVGHRTDVCPQPDSPCAIPVECATPK
;
A
#
# COMPACT_ATOMS: atom_id res chain seq x y z
N MET A 1 10.16 4.38 -21.45
CA MET A 1 9.49 3.15 -21.93
C MET A 1 8.13 3.06 -21.26
N ALA A 2 7.04 3.11 -22.02
CA ALA A 2 5.68 3.06 -21.48
C ALA A 2 5.23 1.60 -21.35
N MET A 3 5.02 1.12 -20.12
CA MET A 3 4.46 -0.21 -19.87
C MET A 3 2.93 -0.16 -20.01
N ARG A 4 2.38 -0.95 -20.95
CA ARG A 4 0.94 -1.18 -21.08
C ARG A 4 0.48 -2.06 -19.90
N GLY A 5 -0.29 -1.49 -18.98
CA GLY A 5 -0.90 -2.25 -17.89
C GLY A 5 -2.07 -3.10 -18.38
N VAL A 6 -2.17 -4.34 -17.90
CA VAL A 6 -3.37 -5.16 -18.10
C VAL A 6 -4.48 -4.54 -17.24
N THR A 7 -5.61 -4.18 -17.85
CA THR A 7 -6.75 -3.56 -17.16
C THR A 7 -7.93 -4.51 -16.99
N SER A 8 -7.95 -5.63 -17.74
CA SER A 8 -9.01 -6.63 -17.67
C SER A 8 -8.50 -8.04 -17.97
N LEU A 9 -8.96 -9.04 -17.22
CA LEU A 9 -8.79 -10.47 -17.51
C LEU A 9 -10.12 -11.09 -17.94
N ASN A 10 -10.10 -11.92 -18.99
CA ASN A 10 -11.25 -12.73 -19.38
C ASN A 10 -11.17 -14.10 -18.72
N ILE A 11 -12.08 -14.36 -17.78
CA ILE A 11 -12.21 -15.64 -17.08
C ILE A 11 -13.60 -16.19 -17.39
N ASN A 12 -13.66 -17.37 -18.03
CA ASN A 12 -14.92 -18.02 -18.45
C ASN A 12 -15.84 -17.11 -19.31
N GLY A 13 -15.24 -16.32 -20.21
CA GLY A 13 -15.97 -15.42 -21.12
C GLY A 13 -16.51 -14.14 -20.47
N ARG A 14 -16.19 -13.87 -19.19
CA ARG A 14 -16.57 -12.63 -18.49
C ARG A 14 -15.35 -11.74 -18.23
N PRO A 15 -15.40 -10.45 -18.59
CA PRO A 15 -14.33 -9.51 -18.30
C PRO A 15 -14.33 -9.14 -16.82
N HIS A 16 -13.19 -9.32 -16.16
CA HIS A 16 -12.95 -8.92 -14.78
C HIS A 16 -11.94 -7.78 -14.75
N PRO A 17 -12.26 -6.61 -14.19
CA PRO A 17 -11.31 -5.52 -14.07
C PRO A 17 -10.16 -5.94 -13.14
N VAL A 18 -8.93 -5.67 -13.57
CA VAL A 18 -7.74 -5.93 -12.76
C VAL A 18 -6.93 -4.66 -12.60
N ASN A 19 -6.48 -4.42 -11.37
CA ASN A 19 -5.46 -3.42 -11.10
C ASN A 19 -4.11 -4.14 -11.08
N VAL A 20 -3.30 -3.91 -12.12
CA VAL A 20 -1.91 -4.37 -12.13
C VAL A 20 -1.08 -3.41 -11.29
N TYR A 21 -0.47 -3.94 -10.24
CA TYR A 21 0.56 -3.24 -9.50
C TYR A 21 1.90 -3.82 -9.91
N VAL A 22 2.85 -2.97 -10.25
CA VAL A 22 4.24 -3.40 -10.42
C VAL A 22 4.67 -4.05 -9.10
N THR A 23 4.91 -5.35 -9.13
CA THR A 23 5.45 -6.07 -7.98
C THR A 23 6.83 -5.52 -7.68
N VAL A 24 7.21 -5.61 -6.40
CA VAL A 24 8.53 -5.27 -5.85
C VAL A 24 9.59 -5.75 -6.84
N GLY A 25 10.16 -4.85 -7.63
CA GLY A 25 11.27 -5.20 -8.51
C GLY A 25 12.38 -5.81 -7.65
N GLU A 26 13.16 -6.73 -8.19
CA GLU A 26 14.37 -7.19 -7.52
C GLU A 26 15.14 -5.98 -6.96
N GLY A 27 15.56 -6.09 -5.70
CA GLY A 27 16.26 -4.99 -5.02
C GLY A 27 15.36 -3.84 -4.57
N THR A 28 14.06 -4.04 -4.29
CA THR A 28 13.24 -3.02 -3.60
C THR A 28 12.75 -3.48 -2.22
N LYS A 29 12.70 -2.55 -1.26
CA LYS A 29 12.15 -2.73 0.09
C LYS A 29 11.05 -1.72 0.35
N LYS A 30 9.98 -2.15 1.01
CA LYS A 30 8.85 -1.30 1.37
C LYS A 30 8.80 -1.07 2.87
N GLY A 31 8.51 0.16 3.26
CA GLY A 31 8.29 0.54 4.65
C GLY A 31 7.01 1.36 4.81
N VAL A 32 6.50 1.41 6.03
CA VAL A 32 5.33 2.20 6.42
C VAL A 32 5.77 3.24 7.43
N ILE A 33 5.30 4.47 7.25
CA ILE A 33 5.41 5.54 8.23
C ILE A 33 4.02 6.01 8.65
N HIS A 34 3.87 6.41 9.91
CA HIS A 34 2.61 6.86 10.49
C HIS A 34 2.58 8.37 10.77
N GLY A 35 1.37 8.91 10.95
CA GLY A 35 1.12 10.32 11.23
C GLY A 35 1.36 11.19 10.00
N ILE A 36 0.86 10.74 8.85
CA ILE A 36 0.77 11.48 7.60
C ILE A 36 -0.68 11.97 7.46
N GLU A 37 -0.86 13.21 7.04
CA GLU A 37 -2.18 13.79 6.82
C GLU A 37 -2.95 12.96 5.76
N PRO A 38 -4.20 12.53 6.03
CA PRO A 38 -5.02 11.80 5.07
C PRO A 38 -5.13 12.55 3.74
N HIS A 39 -5.24 11.81 2.64
CA HIS A 39 -5.36 12.36 1.28
C HIS A 39 -4.18 13.23 0.82
N THR A 40 -3.04 13.19 1.51
CA THR A 40 -1.83 13.87 1.03
C THR A 40 -1.40 13.26 -0.32
N PRO A 41 -1.16 14.08 -1.37
CA PRO A 41 -0.70 13.59 -2.66
C PRO A 41 0.65 12.87 -2.59
N SER A 42 0.82 11.80 -3.37
CA SER A 42 2.05 11.00 -3.42
C SER A 42 3.30 11.83 -3.66
N GLU A 43 3.25 12.76 -4.63
CA GLU A 43 4.37 13.64 -4.96
C GLU A 43 4.76 14.54 -3.79
N THR A 44 3.78 15.04 -3.04
CA THR A 44 4.01 15.85 -1.84
C THR A 44 4.67 15.03 -0.74
N ILE A 45 4.24 13.79 -0.53
CA ILE A 45 4.86 12.88 0.43
C ILE A 45 6.31 12.64 0.00
N LYS A 46 6.52 12.19 -1.24
CA LYS A 46 7.85 11.87 -1.80
C LYS A 46 8.83 13.03 -1.69
N ALA A 47 8.41 14.24 -2.06
CA ALA A 47 9.24 15.43 -1.99
C ALA A 47 9.61 15.84 -0.54
N SER A 48 8.79 15.44 0.44
CA SER A 48 8.97 15.78 1.85
C SER A 48 9.78 14.75 2.65
N ILE A 49 10.11 13.60 2.06
CA ILE A 49 10.88 12.54 2.72
C ILE A 49 12.38 12.82 2.61
N ARG A 50 13.08 12.73 3.74
CA ARG A 50 14.54 12.68 3.83
C ARG A 50 14.96 11.49 4.68
N PHE A 51 16.15 10.95 4.46
CA PHE A 51 16.68 9.83 5.23
C PHE A 51 18.21 9.84 5.13
N ARG A 52 18.88 9.20 6.09
CA ARG A 52 20.36 9.19 6.17
C ARG A 52 21.01 7.96 5.54
N THR A 53 20.24 6.91 5.28
CA THR A 53 20.74 5.66 4.70
C THR A 53 21.16 5.88 3.24
N GLN A 54 22.47 5.91 2.99
CA GLN A 54 23.04 6.27 1.67
C GLN A 54 22.98 5.13 0.64
N SER A 55 22.83 3.88 1.08
CA SER A 55 22.81 2.70 0.21
C SER A 55 21.46 2.47 -0.48
N VAL A 56 20.51 3.39 -0.33
CA VAL A 56 19.16 3.27 -0.90
C VAL A 56 18.65 4.56 -1.50
N THR A 57 17.71 4.41 -2.43
CA THR A 57 17.02 5.54 -3.08
C THR A 57 15.52 5.39 -2.87
N LEU A 58 14.84 6.48 -2.52
CA LEU A 58 13.37 6.50 -2.47
C LEU A 58 12.82 6.52 -3.90
N VAL A 59 12.13 5.46 -4.29
CA VAL A 59 11.53 5.29 -5.62
C VAL A 59 10.09 5.80 -5.66
N ASP A 60 9.32 5.47 -4.63
CA ASP A 60 7.90 5.80 -4.55
C ASP A 60 7.48 6.10 -3.12
N ALA A 61 6.46 6.95 -2.97
CA ALA A 61 5.83 7.25 -1.69
C ALA A 61 4.34 7.54 -1.93
N ARG A 62 3.47 6.85 -1.22
CA ARG A 62 2.02 7.00 -1.38
C ARG A 62 1.26 6.74 -0.08
N MET A 63 0.07 7.32 0.02
CA MET A 63 -0.85 7.00 1.12
C MET A 63 -1.24 5.51 1.12
N LEU A 64 -1.38 4.95 2.31
CA LEU A 64 -1.95 3.63 2.54
C LEU A 64 -3.47 3.77 2.71
N GLY A 65 -4.20 3.80 1.57
CA GLY A 65 -5.64 4.08 1.56
C GLY A 65 -5.96 5.43 2.19
N ASP A 66 -7.08 5.52 2.89
CA ASP A 66 -7.53 6.74 3.60
C ASP A 66 -7.03 6.81 5.05
N SER A 67 -5.98 6.05 5.39
CA SER A 67 -5.39 6.07 6.73
C SER A 67 -4.47 7.28 6.97
N GLN A 68 -3.90 7.37 8.16
CA GLN A 68 -2.83 8.33 8.47
C GLN A 68 -1.42 7.77 8.21
N SER A 69 -1.30 6.82 7.29
CA SER A 69 -0.04 6.11 7.02
C SER A 69 0.34 6.20 5.55
N ALA A 70 1.64 6.23 5.28
CA ALA A 70 2.17 6.18 3.92
C ALA A 70 3.11 4.98 3.76
N VAL A 71 3.05 4.36 2.58
CA VAL A 71 4.02 3.36 2.14
C VAL A 71 5.13 4.06 1.37
N LEU A 72 6.37 3.79 1.77
CA LEU A 72 7.58 4.21 1.07
C LEU A 72 8.19 2.99 0.38
N THR A 73 8.61 3.14 -0.87
CA THR A 73 9.33 2.12 -1.63
C THR A 73 10.75 2.60 -1.87
N PHE A 74 11.72 1.85 -1.38
CA PHE A 74 13.14 2.08 -1.56
C PHE A 74 13.73 1.08 -2.54
N PHE A 75 14.67 1.53 -3.37
CA PHE A 75 15.58 0.68 -4.12
C PHE A 75 16.86 0.48 -3.33
N GLY A 76 17.34 -0.75 -3.26
CA GLY A 76 18.43 -1.25 -2.42
C GLY A 76 17.96 -2.33 -1.43
N ASP A 77 18.92 -2.97 -0.77
CA ASP A 77 18.67 -4.16 0.05
C ASP A 77 18.30 -3.86 1.52
N ILE A 78 18.44 -2.60 1.94
CA ILE A 78 18.24 -2.16 3.32
C ILE A 78 16.99 -1.28 3.40
N LEU A 79 16.14 -1.51 4.41
CA LEU A 79 15.08 -0.55 4.73
C LEU A 79 15.62 0.45 5.77
N PRO A 80 15.58 1.78 5.52
CA PRO A 80 15.90 2.76 6.56
C PRO A 80 15.01 2.56 7.78
N ARG A 81 15.58 2.52 8.99
CA ARG A 81 14.80 2.42 10.23
C ARG A 81 14.02 3.70 10.53
N TYR A 82 14.61 4.85 10.20
CA TYR A 82 14.02 6.17 10.40
C TYR A 82 14.11 7.00 9.13
N VAL A 83 13.06 7.79 8.90
CA VAL A 83 12.99 8.82 7.87
C VAL A 83 12.53 10.13 8.51
N TYR A 84 12.74 11.25 7.84
CA TYR A 84 12.22 12.55 8.24
C TYR A 84 11.12 12.96 7.26
N TYR A 85 9.94 13.27 7.79
CA TYR A 85 8.83 13.83 7.04
C TYR A 85 8.53 15.23 7.58
N ARG A 86 8.66 16.26 6.74
CA ARG A 86 8.51 17.68 7.13
C ARG A 86 9.31 18.05 8.40
N GLY A 87 10.51 17.46 8.55
CA GLY A 87 11.41 17.69 9.68
C GLY A 87 11.16 16.80 10.92
N GLY A 88 10.02 16.13 11.01
CA GLY A 88 9.75 15.16 12.09
C GLY A 88 10.32 13.79 11.77
N GLU A 89 11.05 13.20 12.71
CA GLU A 89 11.52 11.81 12.59
C GLU A 89 10.34 10.83 12.70
N LYS A 90 10.33 9.85 11.82
CA LYS A 90 9.30 8.81 11.72
C LYS A 90 9.97 7.45 11.62
N GLU A 91 9.52 6.51 12.44
CA GLU A 91 9.90 5.12 12.27
C GLU A 91 9.32 4.57 10.96
N CYS A 92 10.16 3.86 10.20
CA CYS A 92 9.82 3.25 8.94
C CYS A 92 9.80 1.72 9.14
N ILE A 93 8.59 1.21 9.34
CA ILE A 93 8.34 -0.19 9.71
C ILE A 93 8.26 -1.03 8.45
N PRO A 94 8.90 -2.21 8.35
CA PRO A 94 8.78 -3.08 7.18
C PRO A 94 7.32 -3.31 6.77
N PHE A 95 6.98 -2.95 5.53
CA PHE A 95 5.65 -3.17 5.00
C PHE A 95 5.43 -4.67 4.81
N ARG A 96 4.52 -5.23 5.59
CA ARG A 96 4.04 -6.60 5.41
C ARG A 96 2.78 -6.53 4.55
N ASN A 97 2.78 -7.30 3.47
CA ASN A 97 1.58 -7.45 2.66
C ASN A 97 0.59 -8.31 3.47
N THR A 98 -0.22 -7.68 4.32
CA THR A 98 -1.35 -8.37 4.94
C THR A 98 -2.30 -8.78 3.84
N VAL A 99 -2.75 -10.03 3.89
CA VAL A 99 -3.75 -10.58 2.96
C VAL A 99 -4.91 -9.60 2.89
N GLN A 100 -5.15 -9.06 1.69
CA GLN A 100 -6.28 -8.16 1.45
C GLN A 100 -7.55 -8.99 1.69
N PHE A 101 -8.33 -8.62 2.70
CA PHE A 101 -9.67 -9.17 2.91
C PHE A 101 -10.71 -8.08 2.60
N CYS A 102 -11.82 -8.51 2.03
CA CYS A 102 -12.93 -7.65 1.70
C CYS A 102 -13.69 -7.27 2.96
N ARG A 103 -13.91 -5.96 3.21
CA ARG A 103 -14.69 -5.52 4.38
C ARG A 103 -16.20 -5.68 4.19
N ALA A 104 -16.67 -5.83 2.96
CA ALA A 104 -18.09 -6.06 2.68
C ALA A 104 -18.49 -7.52 2.98
N CYS A 105 -17.77 -8.50 2.40
CA CYS A 105 -18.14 -9.91 2.54
C CYS A 105 -17.22 -10.74 3.46
N GLY A 106 -16.08 -10.21 3.89
CA GLY A 106 -15.15 -10.90 4.81
C GLY A 106 -14.16 -11.85 4.13
N GLU A 107 -14.32 -12.13 2.83
CA GLU A 107 -13.46 -13.05 2.07
C GLU A 107 -12.09 -12.45 1.74
N VAL A 108 -11.08 -13.32 1.68
CA VAL A 108 -9.72 -12.95 1.25
C VAL A 108 -9.59 -12.95 -0.28
N GLY A 109 -8.70 -12.10 -0.81
CA GLY A 109 -8.34 -12.12 -2.23
C GLY A 109 -9.01 -11.05 -3.10
N HIS A 110 -9.91 -10.24 -2.53
CA HIS A 110 -10.46 -9.07 -3.21
C HIS A 110 -10.70 -7.91 -2.23
N ARG A 111 -10.76 -6.69 -2.76
CA ARG A 111 -11.05 -5.48 -1.97
C ARG A 111 -12.55 -5.16 -2.01
N THR A 112 -13.01 -4.37 -1.05
CA THR A 112 -14.41 -3.96 -0.93
C THR A 112 -14.97 -3.32 -2.20
N ASP A 113 -14.17 -2.51 -2.91
CA ASP A 113 -14.55 -1.81 -4.13
C ASP A 113 -14.75 -2.72 -5.36
N VAL A 114 -14.22 -3.95 -5.32
CA VAL A 114 -14.36 -4.95 -6.39
C VAL A 114 -15.07 -6.20 -5.89
N CYS A 115 -15.85 -6.07 -4.82
CA CYS A 115 -16.55 -7.20 -4.23
C CYS A 115 -17.61 -7.74 -5.19
N PRO A 116 -17.60 -9.05 -5.51
CA PRO A 116 -18.65 -9.67 -6.31
C PRO A 116 -19.99 -9.76 -5.56
N GLN A 117 -19.99 -9.55 -4.25
CA GLN A 117 -21.17 -9.63 -3.37
C GLN A 117 -21.20 -8.46 -2.38
N PRO A 118 -21.43 -7.21 -2.85
CA PRO A 118 -21.37 -6.02 -1.99
C PRO A 118 -22.52 -5.97 -0.96
N ASP A 119 -23.66 -6.59 -1.26
CA ASP A 119 -24.86 -6.54 -0.43
C ASP A 119 -24.98 -7.72 0.56
N SER A 120 -24.01 -8.66 0.55
CA SER A 120 -23.97 -9.75 1.52
C SER A 120 -23.32 -9.24 2.81
N PRO A 121 -24.06 -9.13 3.93
CA PRO A 121 -23.48 -8.65 5.17
C PRO A 121 -22.37 -9.58 5.67
N CYS A 122 -21.23 -8.98 5.98
CA CYS A 122 -20.05 -9.59 6.55
C CYS A 122 -20.42 -10.43 7.80
N ALA A 123 -20.20 -11.74 7.76
CA ALA A 123 -20.46 -12.66 8.87
C ALA A 123 -19.28 -12.82 9.84
N ILE A 124 -18.30 -11.91 9.82
CA ILE A 124 -17.18 -11.94 10.78
C ILE A 124 -17.57 -11.18 12.06
N PRO A 125 -17.41 -11.80 13.26
CA PRO A 125 -17.59 -11.11 14.53
C PRO A 125 -16.63 -9.92 14.64
N VAL A 126 -17.15 -8.80 15.13
CA VAL A 126 -16.50 -7.48 15.31
C VAL A 126 -15.27 -7.46 16.24
N GLU A 127 -14.75 -8.60 16.68
CA GLU A 127 -13.69 -8.69 17.69
C GLU A 127 -12.27 -8.50 17.10
N CYS A 128 -12.09 -8.56 15.78
CA CYS A 128 -10.78 -8.42 15.14
C CYS A 128 -10.38 -6.97 14.77
N ALA A 129 -11.20 -5.97 15.11
CA ALA A 129 -11.05 -4.58 14.64
C ALA A 129 -10.59 -3.57 15.72
N THR A 130 -10.03 -4.02 16.85
CA THR A 130 -9.40 -3.11 17.82
C THR A 130 -7.88 -3.08 17.65
N PRO A 131 -7.28 -1.97 17.19
CA PRO A 131 -5.86 -1.76 17.41
C PRO A 131 -5.61 -1.57 18.91
N LYS A 132 -4.67 -2.35 19.47
CA LYS A 132 -4.08 -2.08 20.79
C LYS A 132 -3.18 -0.84 20.73
#